data_AF-A0A1T4XLG1-F1
#
_entry.id   AF-A0A1T4XLG1-F1
#
_cell.length_a   1.000
_cell.length_b   1.000
_cell.length_c   1.000
_cell.angle_alpha   90.00
_cell.angle_beta   90.00
_cell.angle_gamma   90.00
#
_symmetry.space_group_name_H-M   'P 1'
#
loop_
_entity.id
_entity.type
_entity.pdbx_description
1 polymer ?
#
loop_
_entity_poly.entity_id
_entity_poly.type
_entity_poly.pdbx_seq_one_letter_code
_entity_poly.pdbx_strand_id
1 'polypeptide(L)'
;MTQSSAVFSGKVIEIADKNQNSSIQSSADPIAVVFEVEESWKGINQTQVVVYTERSSESCGFEFSLHNEYLVYAHENAGNLNASICSRTTLLSAADQEKQDLGKGEGSTEQISIDLTTENSTNTNQLYIYLLIVALFLGGGYITLKRRTKK
;
A
#
# COMPACT_ATOMS: atom_id res chain seq x y z
N MET A 1 7.37 -18.43 17.23
CA MET A 1 6.98 -17.00 17.26
C MET A 1 8.15 -16.03 17.40
N THR A 2 9.36 -16.47 17.75
CA THR A 2 10.52 -15.60 18.02
C THR A 2 11.13 -14.93 16.78
N GLN A 3 10.85 -15.39 15.57
CA GLN A 3 11.40 -14.76 14.35
C GLN A 3 10.51 -13.69 13.72
N SER A 4 9.18 -13.81 13.74
CA SER A 4 8.27 -12.88 13.05
C SER A 4 8.09 -11.58 13.84
N SER A 5 8.13 -10.45 13.16
CA SER A 5 7.82 -9.13 13.75
C SER A 5 6.32 -8.93 13.90
N ALA A 6 5.54 -9.48 12.97
CA ALA A 6 4.09 -9.42 12.95
C ALA A 6 3.45 -10.78 12.65
N VAL A 7 2.30 -11.06 13.29
CA VAL A 7 1.48 -12.24 13.02
C VAL A 7 0.02 -11.82 13.07
N PHE A 8 -0.70 -11.97 11.95
CA PHE A 8 -2.08 -11.53 11.81
C PHE A 8 -2.83 -12.35 10.76
N SER A 9 -4.16 -12.35 10.81
CA SER A 9 -5.01 -12.85 9.75
C SER A 9 -5.67 -11.69 9.06
N GLY A 10 -5.84 -11.81 7.74
CA GLY A 10 -6.46 -10.74 6.98
C GLY A 10 -6.74 -11.13 5.55
N LYS A 11 -7.60 -10.33 4.93
CA LYS A 11 -8.01 -10.47 3.55
C LYS A 11 -7.21 -9.54 2.66
N VAL A 12 -6.73 -10.05 1.52
CA VAL A 12 -6.04 -9.22 0.53
C VAL A 12 -7.07 -8.33 -0.17
N ILE A 13 -6.89 -7.01 -0.06
CA ILE A 13 -7.77 -6.01 -0.69
C ILE A 13 -7.11 -5.29 -1.87
N GLU A 14 -5.78 -5.31 -1.95
CA GLU A 14 -5.03 -4.75 -3.08
C GLU A 14 -3.70 -5.46 -3.28
N ILE A 15 -3.26 -5.59 -4.53
CA ILE A 15 -1.92 -6.06 -4.92
C ILE A 15 -1.36 -5.06 -5.94
N ALA A 16 -0.21 -4.48 -5.63
CA ALA A 16 0.46 -3.50 -6.47
C ALA A 16 1.84 -3.99 -6.89
N ASP A 17 2.05 -4.07 -8.21
CA ASP A 17 3.34 -4.37 -8.84
C ASP A 17 3.80 -3.15 -9.66
N LYS A 18 4.73 -2.38 -9.10
CA LYS A 18 5.28 -1.18 -9.76
C LYS A 18 6.03 -1.51 -11.06
N ASN A 19 6.55 -2.73 -11.18
CA ASN A 19 7.34 -3.17 -12.31
C ASN A 19 6.53 -4.02 -13.30
N GLN A 20 5.19 -4.09 -13.17
CA GLN A 20 4.32 -4.91 -14.03
C GLN A 20 4.46 -4.59 -15.52
N ASN A 21 4.68 -3.32 -15.86
CA ASN A 21 4.82 -2.86 -17.25
C ASN A 21 6.28 -2.59 -17.65
N SER A 22 7.25 -2.96 -16.80
CA SER A 22 8.66 -2.81 -17.11
C SER A 22 9.08 -3.78 -18.21
N SER A 23 9.90 -3.32 -19.16
CA SER A 23 10.48 -4.19 -20.19
C SER A 23 11.45 -5.22 -19.63
N ILE A 24 11.95 -5.01 -18.41
CA ILE A 24 12.81 -5.94 -17.68
C ILE A 24 12.19 -6.17 -16.31
N GLN A 25 11.93 -7.43 -15.99
CA GLN A 25 11.32 -7.88 -14.75
C GLN A 25 12.24 -8.86 -14.04
N SER A 26 12.39 -8.68 -12.73
CA SER A 26 13.10 -9.61 -11.85
C SER A 26 12.10 -10.48 -11.10
N SER A 27 12.48 -11.73 -10.80
CA SER A 27 11.78 -12.59 -9.85
C SER A 27 11.79 -12.01 -8.43
N ALA A 28 12.79 -11.17 -8.13
CA ALA A 28 12.96 -10.46 -6.86
C ALA A 28 12.34 -9.05 -6.86
N ASP A 29 11.63 -8.66 -7.92
CA ASP A 29 10.90 -7.39 -7.89
C ASP A 29 9.86 -7.41 -6.75
N PRO A 30 9.78 -6.34 -5.93
CA PRO A 30 8.87 -6.32 -4.80
C PRO A 30 7.43 -6.12 -5.26
N ILE A 31 6.55 -6.91 -4.68
CA ILE A 31 5.09 -6.80 -4.77
C ILE A 31 4.57 -6.28 -3.44
N ALA A 32 3.78 -5.22 -3.46
CA ALA A 32 3.09 -4.71 -2.28
C ALA A 32 1.69 -5.33 -2.19
N VAL A 33 1.33 -5.86 -1.03
CA VAL A 33 0.04 -6.49 -0.78
C VAL A 33 -0.61 -5.81 0.41
N VAL A 34 -1.80 -5.26 0.19
CA VAL A 34 -2.59 -4.62 1.26
C VAL A 34 -3.57 -5.63 1.81
N PHE A 35 -3.52 -5.79 3.13
CA PHE A 35 -4.45 -6.60 3.88
C PHE A 35 -5.43 -5.72 4.63
N GLU A 36 -6.69 -6.12 4.64
CA GLU A 36 -7.64 -5.77 5.70
C GLU A 36 -7.46 -6.78 6.84
N VAL A 37 -7.06 -6.29 8.02
CA VAL A 37 -6.66 -7.12 9.18
C VAL A 37 -7.91 -7.49 9.99
N GLU A 38 -8.08 -8.78 10.22
CA GLU A 38 -9.19 -9.33 11.00
C GLU A 38 -8.78 -9.58 12.46
N GLU A 39 -7.72 -10.39 12.65
CA GLU A 39 -7.14 -10.69 13.97
C GLU A 39 -5.63 -10.49 13.94
N SER A 40 -5.08 -10.02 15.06
CA SER A 40 -3.64 -9.86 15.27
C SER A 40 -3.21 -10.59 16.53
N TRP A 41 -2.10 -11.32 16.43
CA TRP A 41 -1.45 -11.97 17.58
C TRP A 41 -0.14 -11.28 17.95
N LYS A 42 0.43 -10.49 17.04
CA LYS A 42 1.71 -9.82 17.26
C LYS A 42 1.90 -8.64 16.31
N GLY A 43 2.36 -7.52 16.86
CA GLY A 43 3.02 -6.44 16.11
C GLY A 43 2.12 -5.55 15.25
N ILE A 44 0.84 -5.89 15.08
CA ILE A 44 -0.14 -5.12 14.29
C ILE A 44 -1.29 -4.69 15.19
N ASN A 45 -1.70 -3.43 15.08
CA ASN A 45 -2.90 -2.86 15.71
C ASN A 45 -3.80 -2.09 14.72
N GLN A 46 -3.36 -1.94 13.47
CA GLN A 46 -4.03 -1.21 12.39
C GLN A 46 -5.02 -2.08 11.62
N THR A 47 -6.09 -1.49 11.08
CA THR A 47 -7.10 -2.22 10.27
C THR A 47 -6.59 -2.61 8.90
N GLN A 48 -5.56 -1.92 8.42
CA GLN A 48 -4.90 -2.26 7.17
C GLN A 48 -3.40 -2.25 7.34
N VAL A 49 -2.74 -3.15 6.63
CA VAL A 49 -1.28 -3.27 6.66
C VAL A 49 -0.76 -3.59 5.27
N VAL A 50 0.37 -2.99 4.90
CA VAL A 50 1.11 -3.34 3.69
C VAL A 50 2.16 -4.38 4.05
N VAL A 51 2.13 -5.50 3.35
CA VAL A 51 3.18 -6.52 3.40
C VAL A 51 3.79 -6.65 2.02
N TYR A 52 5.11 -6.66 1.98
CA TYR A 52 5.88 -6.87 0.76
C TYR A 52 6.27 -8.33 0.60
N THR A 53 6.45 -8.74 -0.65
CA THR A 53 6.98 -10.06 -1.00
C THR A 53 7.66 -9.98 -2.36
N GLU A 54 8.59 -10.86 -2.65
CA GLU A 54 9.16 -10.98 -3.99
C GLU A 54 8.12 -11.48 -4.99
N ARG A 55 8.27 -11.09 -6.26
CA ARG A 55 7.30 -11.46 -7.32
C ARG A 55 7.13 -12.96 -7.49
N SER A 56 8.20 -13.73 -7.34
CA SER A 56 8.21 -15.15 -7.65
C SER A 56 8.77 -15.99 -6.51
N SER A 57 8.22 -17.20 -6.37
CA SER A 57 8.72 -18.25 -5.48
C SER A 57 10.20 -18.59 -5.70
N GLU A 58 10.74 -18.38 -6.91
CA GLU A 58 12.18 -18.54 -7.21
C GLU A 58 13.07 -17.61 -6.37
N SER A 59 12.51 -16.49 -5.91
CA SER A 59 13.16 -15.53 -5.01
C SER A 59 12.52 -15.53 -3.62
N CYS A 60 11.89 -16.64 -3.23
CA CYS A 60 11.14 -16.82 -1.99
C CYS A 60 9.83 -16.00 -1.89
N GLY A 61 9.34 -15.45 -3.00
CA GLY A 61 8.08 -14.71 -3.06
C GLY A 61 6.86 -15.57 -2.73
N PHE A 62 5.94 -15.04 -1.94
CA PHE A 62 4.66 -15.67 -1.64
C PHE A 62 3.57 -15.11 -2.56
N GLU A 63 2.92 -15.98 -3.33
CA GLU A 63 1.91 -15.57 -4.31
C GLU A 63 0.55 -15.36 -3.64
N PHE A 64 0.30 -14.12 -3.21
CA PHE A 64 -1.00 -13.71 -2.71
C PHE A 64 -2.02 -13.55 -3.83
N SER A 65 -3.30 -13.82 -3.52
CA SER A 65 -4.43 -13.66 -4.42
C SER A 65 -5.42 -12.67 -3.83
N LEU A 66 -5.91 -11.77 -4.67
CA LEU A 66 -6.90 -10.76 -4.29
C LEU A 66 -8.16 -11.44 -3.73
N HIS A 67 -8.70 -10.87 -2.65
CA HIS A 67 -9.87 -11.34 -1.92
C HIS A 67 -9.71 -12.64 -1.13
N ASN A 68 -8.54 -13.28 -1.13
CA ASN A 68 -8.29 -14.42 -0.27
C ASN A 68 -7.84 -13.99 1.13
N GLU A 69 -8.12 -14.84 2.11
CA GLU A 69 -7.74 -14.68 3.51
C GLU A 69 -6.51 -15.52 3.82
N TYR A 70 -5.58 -14.94 4.58
CA TYR A 70 -4.31 -15.56 4.92
C TYR A 70 -4.02 -15.43 6.41
N LEU A 71 -3.31 -16.41 6.96
CA LEU A 71 -2.55 -16.24 8.19
C LEU A 71 -1.13 -15.82 7.79
N VAL A 72 -0.74 -14.60 8.14
CA VAL A 72 0.51 -13.98 7.69
C VAL A 72 1.52 -13.95 8.82
N TYR A 73 2.71 -14.48 8.54
CA TYR A 73 3.89 -14.38 9.40
C TYR A 73 4.91 -13.47 8.73
N ALA A 74 4.91 -12.20 9.13
CA ALA A 74 5.77 -11.19 8.51
C ALA A 74 6.97 -10.84 9.38
N HIS A 75 8.07 -10.52 8.72
CA HIS A 75 9.32 -10.06 9.31
C HIS A 75 9.59 -8.63 8.89
N GLU A 76 10.11 -7.81 9.79
CA GLU A 76 10.54 -6.47 9.43
C GLU A 76 11.89 -6.49 8.73
N ASN A 77 11.97 -5.85 7.57
CA ASN A 77 13.21 -5.63 6.83
C ASN A 77 13.20 -4.19 6.30
N ALA A 78 14.22 -3.41 6.66
CA ALA A 78 14.35 -2.00 6.30
C ALA A 78 13.08 -1.15 6.58
N GLY A 79 12.40 -1.42 7.70
CA GLY A 79 11.18 -0.71 8.11
C GLY A 79 9.90 -1.16 7.41
N ASN A 80 9.96 -2.17 6.55
CA ASN A 80 8.80 -2.75 5.88
C ASN A 80 8.54 -4.18 6.36
N LEU A 81 7.27 -4.56 6.45
CA LEU A 81 6.89 -5.95 6.70
C LEU A 81 7.03 -6.76 5.41
N ASN A 82 7.69 -7.91 5.51
CA ASN A 82 7.89 -8.83 4.41
C ASN A 82 7.40 -10.23 4.76
N ALA A 83 6.73 -10.87 3.81
CA ALA A 83 6.33 -12.27 3.88
C ALA A 83 6.96 -13.04 2.70
N SER A 84 7.22 -14.33 2.92
CA SER A 84 7.87 -15.21 1.96
C SER A 84 7.33 -16.64 2.08
N ILE A 85 7.56 -17.48 1.09
CA ILE A 85 7.24 -18.93 1.18
C ILE A 85 8.08 -19.65 2.25
N CYS A 86 9.20 -19.05 2.66
CA CYS A 86 10.04 -19.56 3.74
C CYS A 86 9.47 -19.21 5.12
N SER A 87 8.50 -18.28 5.18
CA SER A 87 7.71 -18.03 6.37
C SER A 87 6.60 -19.08 6.52
N ARG A 88 5.90 -19.08 7.67
CA ARG A 88 4.72 -19.94 7.88
C ARG A 88 3.43 -19.34 7.30
N THR A 89 3.55 -18.33 6.44
CA THR A 89 2.39 -17.69 5.80
C THR A 89 1.64 -18.70 4.95
N THR A 90 0.32 -18.75 5.09
CA THR A 90 -0.54 -19.71 4.38
C THR A 90 -1.96 -19.19 4.26
N LEU A 91 -2.79 -19.84 3.42
CA LEU A 91 -4.22 -19.59 3.35
C LEU A 91 -4.87 -19.81 4.72
N LEU A 92 -5.76 -18.92 5.13
CA LEU A 92 -6.42 -19.01 6.43
C LEU A 92 -7.22 -20.31 6.59
N SER A 93 -7.80 -20.79 5.48
CA SER A 93 -8.52 -22.07 5.42
C SER A 93 -7.63 -23.31 5.60
N ALA A 94 -6.31 -23.16 5.52
CA ALA A 94 -5.33 -24.23 5.72
C ALA A 94 -4.56 -24.09 7.04
N ALA A 95 -4.91 -23.09 7.87
CA ALA A 95 -4.17 -22.71 9.08
C ALA A 95 -4.82 -23.22 10.38
N ASP A 96 -5.60 -24.31 10.34
CA ASP A 96 -6.39 -24.77 11.49
C ASP A 96 -5.50 -25.06 12.72
N GLN A 97 -4.37 -25.74 12.51
CA GLN A 97 -3.45 -26.07 13.59
C GLN A 97 -2.77 -24.82 14.14
N GLU A 98 -2.30 -23.93 13.25
CA GLU A 98 -1.65 -22.69 13.63
C GLU A 98 -2.59 -21.78 14.42
N LYS A 99 -3.86 -21.68 14.01
CA LYS A 99 -4.88 -20.93 14.74
C LYS A 99 -5.14 -21.52 16.13
N GLN A 100 -5.17 -22.84 16.25
CA GLN A 100 -5.31 -23.50 17.55
C GLN A 100 -4.12 -23.19 18.46
N ASP A 101 -2.90 -23.23 17.92
CA ASP A 101 -1.66 -22.96 18.65
C ASP A 101 -1.53 -21.47 19.05
N LEU A 102 -2.01 -20.57 18.19
CA LEU A 102 -2.01 -19.12 18.41
C LEU A 102 -3.08 -18.68 19.42
N GLY A 103 -4.21 -19.40 19.48
CA GLY A 103 -5.36 -19.02 20.29
C GLY A 103 -6.09 -17.80 19.73
N LYS A 104 -6.83 -17.10 20.59
CA LYS A 104 -7.65 -15.95 20.19
C LYS A 104 -6.77 -14.71 19.94
N GLY A 105 -6.87 -14.12 18.75
CA GLY A 105 -6.22 -12.85 18.43
C GLY A 105 -6.98 -11.63 18.95
N GLU A 106 -6.33 -10.47 18.89
CA GLU A 106 -6.96 -9.17 19.12
C GLU A 106 -7.57 -8.67 17.81
N GLY A 107 -8.83 -8.23 17.86
CA GLY A 107 -9.47 -7.59 16.72
C GLY A 107 -8.82 -6.24 16.42
N SER A 108 -8.64 -5.93 15.15
CA SER A 108 -8.04 -4.65 14.77
C SER A 108 -8.93 -3.48 15.15
N THR A 109 -8.37 -2.47 15.84
CA THR A 109 -9.14 -1.38 16.47
C THR A 109 -8.76 0.02 15.97
N GLU A 110 -7.68 0.16 15.18
CA GLU A 110 -7.22 1.46 14.66
C GLU A 110 -7.48 1.58 13.14
N GLN A 111 -8.52 2.34 12.76
CA GLN A 111 -8.92 2.50 11.36
C GLN A 111 -7.90 3.32 10.57
N ILE A 112 -7.21 2.67 9.63
CA ILE A 112 -6.36 3.31 8.61
C ILE A 112 -6.77 2.76 7.25
N SER A 113 -7.11 3.66 6.31
CA SER A 113 -7.30 3.36 4.90
C SER A 113 -5.99 3.67 4.15
N ILE A 114 -5.22 2.64 3.81
CA ILE A 114 -3.98 2.77 3.04
C ILE A 114 -4.36 2.86 1.56
N ASP A 115 -4.27 4.07 0.99
CA ASP A 115 -4.44 4.30 -0.43
C ASP A 115 -3.06 4.35 -1.12
N LEU A 116 -2.69 3.27 -1.80
CA LEU A 116 -1.44 3.12 -2.55
C LEU A 116 -1.32 4.08 -3.74
N THR A 117 -2.37 4.82 -4.10
CA THR A 117 -2.38 5.73 -5.26
C THR A 117 -1.91 7.16 -4.96
N THR A 118 -1.52 7.48 -3.71
CA THR A 118 -1.02 8.83 -3.39
C THR A 118 0.47 9.00 -3.73
N GLU A 119 0.80 8.85 -5.02
CA GLU A 119 1.90 9.63 -5.61
C GLU A 119 1.43 11.09 -5.57
N ASN A 120 1.88 11.85 -4.57
CA ASN A 120 1.70 13.30 -4.52
C ASN A 120 2.58 13.97 -5.60
N SER A 121 2.31 13.65 -6.86
CA SER A 121 2.88 14.28 -8.03
C SER A 121 2.16 15.62 -8.20
N THR A 122 2.57 16.60 -7.40
CA THR A 122 2.26 18.00 -7.68
C THR A 122 2.99 18.37 -8.97
N ASN A 123 2.34 18.07 -10.10
CA ASN A 123 2.83 18.41 -11.41
C ASN A 123 2.92 19.94 -11.49
N THR A 124 4.13 20.46 -11.36
CA THR A 124 4.48 21.90 -11.34
C THR A 124 3.94 22.65 -12.57
N ASN A 125 3.61 21.94 -13.66
CA ASN A 125 2.92 22.51 -14.81
C ASN A 125 1.47 22.94 -14.53
N GLN A 126 0.73 22.30 -13.63
CA GLN A 126 -0.63 22.75 -13.29
C GLN A 126 -0.63 24.08 -12.53
N LEU A 127 0.32 24.28 -11.60
CA LEU A 127 0.48 25.57 -10.91
C LEU A 127 0.88 26.69 -11.88
N TYR A 128 1.77 26.41 -12.84
CA TYR A 128 2.19 27.40 -13.83
C TYR A 128 1.05 27.81 -14.77
N ILE A 129 0.23 26.85 -15.22
CA ILE A 129 -0.98 27.13 -16.02
C ILE A 129 -1.96 28.00 -15.23
N TYR A 130 -2.19 27.70 -13.95
CA TYR A 130 -3.07 28.50 -13.11
C TYR A 130 -2.55 29.95 -12.93
N LEU A 131 -1.24 30.13 -12.74
CA LEU A 131 -0.62 31.46 -12.66
C LEU A 131 -0.76 32.26 -13.96
N LEU A 132 -0.61 31.62 -15.13
CA LEU A 132 -0.82 32.29 -16.42
C LEU A 132 -2.28 32.74 -16.62
N ILE A 133 -3.24 31.92 -16.21
CA ILE A 133 -4.67 32.25 -16.29
C ILE A 133 -4.98 33.46 -15.40
N VAL A 134 -4.53 33.45 -14.13
CA VAL A 134 -4.73 34.57 -13.21
C VAL A 134 -4.07 35.86 -13.72
N ALA A 135 -2.85 35.77 -14.28
CA ALA A 135 -2.16 36.92 -14.85
C ALA A 135 -2.92 37.55 -16.04
N LEU A 136 -3.54 36.74 -16.89
CA LEU A 136 -4.36 37.23 -18.02
C LEU A 136 -5.64 37.92 -17.55
N PHE A 137 -6.31 37.41 -16.51
CA PHE A 137 -7.48 38.06 -15.95
C PHE A 137 -7.15 39.40 -15.28
N LEU A 138 -6.05 39.47 -14.52
CA LEU A 138 -5.60 40.72 -13.91
C LEU A 138 -5.12 41.74 -14.95
N GLY A 139 -4.39 41.29 -15.97
CA GLY A 139 -3.92 42.13 -17.07
C GLY A 139 -5.07 42.67 -17.93
N GLY A 140 -6.01 41.81 -18.32
CA GLY A 140 -7.22 42.20 -19.06
C GLY A 140 -8.14 43.13 -18.27
N GLY A 141 -8.34 42.85 -16.98
CA GLY A 141 -9.05 43.73 -16.06
C GLY A 141 -8.41 45.12 -15.93
N TYR A 142 -7.08 45.16 -15.77
CA TYR A 142 -6.34 46.42 -15.68
C TYR A 142 -6.42 47.25 -16.97
N ILE A 143 -6.32 46.63 -18.15
CA ILE A 143 -6.40 47.32 -19.45
C ILE A 143 -7.80 47.89 -19.70
N THR A 144 -8.85 47.13 -19.37
CA THR A 144 -10.25 47.59 -19.52
C THR A 144 -10.59 48.72 -18.55
N LEU A 145 -10.13 48.64 -17.30
CA LEU A 145 -10.29 49.70 -16.31
C LEU A 145 -9.53 50.98 -16.70
N LYS A 146 -8.29 50.87 -17.20
CA LYS A 146 -7.49 52.01 -17.67
C LYS A 146 -8.06 52.65 -18.94
N ARG A 147 -8.77 51.89 -19.79
CA ARG A 147 -9.49 52.44 -20.95
C ARG A 147 -10.75 53.21 -20.54
N ARG A 148 -11.40 52.85 -19.43
CA ARG A 148 -12.59 53.56 -18.92
C ARG A 148 -12.25 54.90 -18.25
N THR A 149 -11.07 55.07 -17.68
CA THR A 149 -10.67 56.31 -17.00
C THR A 149 -10.08 57.38 -17.92
N LYS A 150 -9.83 57.07 -19.20
CA LYS A 150 -9.30 57.99 -20.22
C LYS A 150 -10.37 58.54 -21.18
N LYS A 151 -11.64 58.19 -20.99
CA LYS A 151 -12.77 58.68 -21.79
C LYS A 151 -13.60 59.64 -20.94
#